data_AF-A0A3G6ZKH7-F1
#
_entry.id   AF-A0A3G6ZKH7-F1
#
_cell.length_a   1.000
_cell.length_b   1.000
_cell.length_c   1.000
_cell.angle_alpha   90.00
_cell.angle_beta   90.00
_cell.angle_gamma   90.00
#
_symmetry.space_group_name_H-M   'P 1'
#
loop_
_entity.id
_entity.type
_entity.pdbx_description
1 polymer ?
#
loop_
_entity_poly.entity_id
_entity_poly.type
_entity_poly.pdbx_seq_one_letter_code
_entity_poly.pdbx_strand_id
1 'polypeptide(L)'
;MRASGQPNPPSPSGRTPARSNSGATTGSNEPNPFPPLRHVLSNPFVLTVTVLAVILTVVSTVFAAADADGDALIGNGMFAGPMLATFAVVTQVLWRRGGNVLDTLRRTMVYSPVVAFLTAAAGFVTTWVPSVAGAMASSRRPSGFHYWFEEPHPFVLPFLAGWFLGMLAGLVATLLVVLIFAYRRPRDFAAANMNDLSPKHAVRVRRANIALAWLLILVFLVPTLIVWGAEEARAGSILEAAQNTLLLFTDPGSYLADAAWIVGLALIPVGIGLTIFIVRTQRVDRAARRAAGVPVGLSAQDDDAERSA
;
A
#
# COMPACT_ATOMS: atom_id res chain seq x y z
N MET A 1 -75.96 -42.82 -9.72
CA MET A 1 -75.40 -43.28 -8.44
C MET A 1 -74.70 -42.10 -7.77
N ARG A 2 -75.33 -41.53 -6.72
CA ARG A 2 -74.76 -40.47 -5.87
C ARG A 2 -73.90 -41.13 -4.80
N ALA A 3 -72.64 -40.76 -4.70
CA ALA A 3 -71.81 -41.08 -3.54
C ALA A 3 -71.68 -39.82 -2.67
N SER A 4 -72.20 -39.95 -1.46
CA SER A 4 -72.15 -39.04 -0.33
C SER A 4 -70.72 -38.85 0.18
N GLY A 5 -70.47 -37.66 0.73
CA GLY A 5 -69.19 -37.27 1.29
C GLY A 5 -68.94 -37.82 2.70
N GLN A 6 -67.68 -37.74 3.11
CA GLN A 6 -67.26 -37.64 4.50
C GLN A 6 -66.32 -36.43 4.65
N PRO A 7 -66.56 -35.53 5.62
CA PRO A 7 -65.64 -34.45 5.94
C PRO A 7 -64.53 -34.96 6.87
N ASN A 8 -63.27 -34.66 6.52
CA ASN A 8 -62.12 -34.95 7.37
C ASN A 8 -62.14 -34.06 8.63
N PRO A 9 -61.81 -34.59 9.82
CA PRO A 9 -61.69 -33.81 11.04
C PRO A 9 -60.44 -32.89 11.01
N PRO A 10 -60.47 -31.75 11.72
CA PRO A 10 -59.34 -30.83 11.81
C PRO A 10 -58.19 -31.45 12.61
N SER A 11 -57.00 -31.48 12.02
CA SER A 11 -55.76 -31.88 12.70
C SER A 11 -55.46 -30.95 13.89
N PRO A 12 -55.06 -31.52 15.06
CA PRO A 12 -54.70 -30.74 16.22
C PRO A 12 -53.43 -29.92 15.94
N SER A 13 -53.52 -28.64 16.26
CA SER A 13 -52.45 -27.65 16.24
C SER A 13 -51.23 -28.14 17.03
N GLY A 14 -50.21 -28.56 16.30
CA GLY A 14 -48.87 -28.77 16.84
C GLY A 14 -48.36 -27.47 17.43
N ARG A 15 -48.40 -27.36 18.76
CA ARG A 15 -47.63 -26.37 19.52
C ARG A 15 -46.15 -26.60 19.20
N THR A 16 -45.59 -25.75 18.36
CA THR A 16 -44.14 -25.59 18.23
C THR A 16 -43.61 -25.22 19.62
N PRO A 17 -42.67 -25.99 20.21
CA PRO A 17 -42.08 -25.62 21.48
C PRO A 17 -41.42 -24.26 21.30
N ALA A 18 -41.76 -23.34 22.19
CA ALA A 18 -41.14 -22.03 22.31
C ALA A 18 -39.63 -22.24 22.37
N ARG A 19 -38.95 -21.86 21.29
CA ARG A 19 -37.49 -21.83 21.21
C ARG A 19 -37.06 -20.83 22.28
N SER A 20 -36.61 -21.37 23.41
CA SER A 20 -35.91 -20.65 24.46
C SER A 20 -34.85 -19.79 23.77
N ASN A 21 -35.08 -18.48 23.73
CA ASN A 21 -34.07 -17.48 23.44
C ASN A 21 -33.06 -17.48 24.59
N SER A 22 -32.22 -18.52 24.63
CA SER A 22 -30.91 -18.40 25.23
C SER A 22 -30.23 -17.27 24.47
N GLY A 23 -30.03 -16.15 25.15
CA GLY A 23 -29.33 -14.98 24.65
C GLY A 23 -27.95 -15.40 24.17
N ALA A 24 -27.88 -15.79 22.90
CA ALA A 24 -26.66 -15.67 22.13
C ALA A 24 -26.42 -14.18 22.09
N THR A 25 -25.51 -13.72 22.96
CA THR A 25 -24.69 -12.55 22.67
C THR A 25 -24.33 -12.66 21.20
N THR A 26 -25.03 -11.93 20.35
CA THR A 26 -24.57 -11.55 19.03
C THR A 26 -23.37 -10.65 19.31
N GLY A 27 -22.27 -11.27 19.74
CA GLY A 27 -20.95 -10.68 19.66
C GLY A 27 -20.86 -10.30 18.21
N SER A 28 -20.97 -9.01 17.95
CA SER A 28 -20.74 -8.45 16.64
C SER A 28 -19.39 -9.01 16.22
N ASN A 29 -19.40 -9.96 15.28
CA ASN A 29 -18.23 -10.38 14.54
C ASN A 29 -17.81 -9.23 13.64
N GLU A 30 -17.67 -8.03 14.21
CA GLU A 30 -16.97 -6.95 13.57
C GLU A 30 -15.54 -7.45 13.42
N PRO A 31 -15.06 -7.62 12.17
CA PRO A 31 -13.72 -8.09 11.95
C PRO A 31 -12.78 -7.08 12.61
N ASN A 32 -12.09 -7.52 13.67
CA ASN A 32 -11.14 -6.66 14.38
C ASN A 32 -10.22 -6.02 13.33
N PRO A 33 -10.22 -4.68 13.20
CA PRO A 33 -9.43 -4.01 12.19
C PRO A 33 -7.93 -4.23 12.38
N PHE A 34 -7.52 -4.65 13.58
CA PHE A 34 -6.14 -4.99 13.90
C PHE A 34 -6.10 -6.44 14.38
N PRO A 35 -6.12 -7.43 13.47
CA PRO A 35 -5.87 -8.81 13.87
C PRO A 35 -4.50 -8.85 14.57
N PRO A 36 -4.35 -9.68 15.62
CA PRO A 36 -3.12 -9.70 16.39
C PRO A 36 -1.92 -9.95 15.47
N LEU A 37 -0.81 -9.24 15.70
CA LEU A 37 0.46 -9.35 14.95
C LEU A 37 0.83 -10.80 14.61
N ARG A 38 0.56 -11.70 15.56
CA ARG A 38 0.69 -13.16 15.44
C ARG A 38 0.13 -13.72 14.14
N HIS A 39 -1.02 -13.26 13.65
CA HIS A 39 -1.65 -13.77 12.43
C HIS A 39 -0.88 -13.39 11.16
N VAL A 40 -0.26 -12.21 11.15
CA VAL A 40 0.59 -11.77 10.04
C VAL A 40 1.88 -12.58 10.05
N LEU A 41 2.48 -12.74 11.22
CA LEU A 41 3.76 -13.45 11.39
C LEU A 41 3.64 -14.97 11.32
N SER A 42 2.45 -15.57 11.49
CA SER A 42 2.25 -17.01 11.31
C SER A 42 2.04 -17.41 9.84
N ASN A 43 1.97 -16.46 8.91
CA ASN A 43 1.80 -16.76 7.50
C ASN A 43 3.13 -17.27 6.91
N PRO A 44 3.18 -18.48 6.31
CA PRO A 44 4.43 -19.07 5.84
C PRO A 44 5.12 -18.22 4.77
N PHE A 45 4.36 -17.53 3.90
CA PHE A 45 4.95 -16.63 2.91
C PHE A 45 5.63 -15.44 3.57
N VAL A 46 4.99 -14.83 4.58
CA VAL A 46 5.54 -13.69 5.31
C VAL A 46 6.84 -14.11 6.00
N LEU A 47 6.84 -15.25 6.69
CA LEU A 47 8.03 -15.82 7.33
C LEU A 47 9.16 -16.05 6.33
N THR A 48 8.88 -16.71 5.20
CA THR A 48 9.89 -16.97 4.17
C THR A 48 10.52 -15.67 3.67
N VAL A 49 9.69 -14.67 3.35
CA VAL A 49 10.17 -13.37 2.87
C VAL A 49 10.97 -12.62 3.95
N THR A 50 10.56 -12.68 5.22
CA THR A 50 11.32 -12.13 6.35
C THR A 50 12.69 -12.80 6.46
N VAL A 51 12.74 -14.13 6.42
CA VAL A 51 14.00 -14.89 6.49
C VAL A 51 14.92 -14.53 5.34
N LEU A 52 14.41 -14.45 4.11
CA LEU A 52 15.20 -14.06 2.94
C LEU A 52 15.76 -12.63 3.07
N ALA A 53 14.99 -11.70 3.63
CA ALA A 53 15.47 -10.34 3.88
C ALA A 53 16.57 -10.26 4.95
N VAL A 54 16.45 -11.07 6.00
CA VAL A 54 17.50 -11.23 7.01
C VAL A 54 18.76 -11.81 6.39
N ILE A 55 18.65 -12.89 5.60
CA ILE A 55 19.79 -13.49 4.89
C ILE A 55 20.45 -12.48 3.96
N LEU A 56 19.66 -11.75 3.16
CA LEU A 56 20.17 -10.70 2.28
C LEU A 56 20.96 -9.66 3.07
N THR A 57 20.44 -9.22 4.22
CA THR A 57 21.11 -8.24 5.08
C THR A 57 22.43 -8.76 5.64
N VAL A 58 22.47 -10.00 6.10
CA VAL A 58 23.69 -10.64 6.60
C VAL A 58 24.74 -10.74 5.48
N VAL A 59 24.34 -11.23 4.31
CA VAL A 59 25.23 -11.35 3.15
C VAL A 59 25.77 -9.97 2.75
N SER A 60 24.90 -8.98 2.60
CA SER A 60 25.28 -7.60 2.29
C SER A 60 26.24 -7.01 3.31
N THR A 61 26.04 -7.29 4.60
CA THR A 61 26.93 -6.83 5.67
C THR A 61 28.33 -7.44 5.54
N VAL A 62 28.42 -8.74 5.24
CA VAL A 62 29.71 -9.43 5.04
C VAL A 62 30.45 -8.87 3.82
N PHE A 63 29.74 -8.62 2.71
CA PHE A 63 30.37 -8.02 1.53
C PHE A 63 30.80 -6.56 1.77
N ALA A 64 29.94 -5.75 2.41
CA ALA A 64 30.27 -4.38 2.76
C ALA A 64 31.48 -4.27 3.69
N ALA A 65 31.64 -5.22 4.61
CA ALA A 65 32.77 -5.28 5.52
C ALA A 65 34.11 -5.47 4.79
N ALA A 66 34.11 -6.23 3.69
CA ALA A 66 35.31 -6.51 2.90
C ALA A 66 35.56 -5.49 1.77
N ASP A 67 34.58 -4.67 1.42
CA ASP A 67 34.70 -3.68 0.35
C ASP A 67 35.45 -2.44 0.86
N ALA A 68 36.73 -2.28 0.53
CA ALA A 68 37.54 -1.12 0.91
C ALA A 68 37.13 0.17 0.17
N ASP A 69 36.56 0.04 -1.02
CA ASP A 69 36.14 1.17 -1.84
C ASP A 69 34.77 1.69 -1.39
N GLY A 70 34.01 0.95 -0.60
CA GLY A 70 32.77 1.42 0.03
C GLY A 70 31.69 1.84 -0.96
N ASP A 71 31.77 1.39 -2.20
CA ASP A 71 30.89 1.75 -3.31
C ASP A 71 30.14 0.54 -3.88
N ALA A 72 30.39 -0.67 -3.36
CA ALA A 72 29.73 -1.88 -3.82
C ALA A 72 28.22 -1.79 -3.55
N LEU A 73 27.44 -1.91 -4.62
CA LEU A 73 25.97 -1.87 -4.57
C LEU A 73 25.39 -2.88 -3.58
N ILE A 74 26.00 -4.07 -3.49
CA ILE A 74 25.57 -5.13 -2.59
C ILE A 74 25.64 -4.72 -1.12
N GLY A 75 26.52 -3.77 -0.77
CA GLY A 75 26.60 -3.25 0.59
C GLY A 75 25.25 -2.68 1.03
N ASN A 76 24.57 -1.93 0.15
CA ASN A 76 23.27 -1.32 0.45
C ASN A 76 22.12 -2.33 0.65
N GLY A 77 22.37 -3.64 0.51
CA GLY A 77 21.32 -4.65 0.62
C GLY A 77 20.69 -4.78 2.00
N MET A 78 21.27 -4.19 3.05
CA MET A 78 20.58 -4.07 4.34
C MET A 78 19.35 -3.15 4.33
N PHE A 79 19.29 -2.20 3.38
CA PHE A 79 18.10 -1.40 3.13
C PHE A 79 17.17 -2.12 2.14
N ALA A 80 17.75 -2.84 1.18
CA ALA A 80 16.98 -3.61 0.21
C ALA A 80 16.16 -4.72 0.87
N GLY A 81 16.68 -5.38 1.92
CA GLY A 81 15.97 -6.43 2.66
C GLY A 81 14.57 -5.99 3.13
N PRO A 82 14.46 -4.98 4.01
CA PRO A 82 13.18 -4.43 4.47
C PRO A 82 12.28 -3.94 3.35
N MET A 83 12.85 -3.27 2.34
CA MET A 83 12.10 -2.77 1.18
C MET A 83 11.42 -3.89 0.40
N LEU A 84 12.22 -4.85 -0.08
CA LEU A 84 11.75 -5.97 -0.89
C LEU A 84 10.77 -6.85 -0.10
N ALA A 85 11.06 -7.07 1.18
CA ALA A 85 10.18 -7.83 2.05
C ALA A 85 8.82 -7.15 2.23
N THR A 86 8.81 -5.86 2.54
CA THR A 86 7.57 -5.11 2.73
C THR A 86 6.78 -5.06 1.44
N PHE A 87 7.44 -4.79 0.31
CA PHE A 87 6.82 -4.81 -1.01
C PHE A 87 6.15 -6.17 -1.33
N ALA A 88 6.86 -7.28 -1.11
CA ALA A 88 6.35 -8.62 -1.36
C ALA A 88 5.16 -8.98 -0.45
N VAL A 89 5.24 -8.63 0.85
CA VAL A 89 4.14 -8.89 1.80
C VAL A 89 2.90 -8.06 1.49
N VAL A 90 3.07 -6.81 1.07
CA VAL A 90 1.95 -5.94 0.67
C VAL A 90 1.30 -6.42 -0.63
N THR A 91 2.11 -6.75 -1.64
CA THR A 91 1.59 -7.26 -2.93
C THR A 91 0.92 -8.63 -2.81
N GLN A 92 1.16 -9.38 -1.72
CA GLN A 92 0.49 -10.65 -1.42
C GLN A 92 -1.03 -10.60 -1.49
N VAL A 93 -1.61 -9.43 -1.22
CA VAL A 93 -3.06 -9.19 -1.29
C VAL A 93 -3.61 -9.45 -2.70
N LEU A 94 -2.80 -9.29 -3.76
CA LEU A 94 -3.22 -9.50 -5.15
C LEU A 94 -3.67 -10.93 -5.43
N TRP A 95 -3.05 -11.94 -4.81
CA TRP A 95 -3.34 -13.35 -5.06
C TRP A 95 -4.11 -14.03 -3.92
N ARG A 96 -4.40 -13.32 -2.81
CA ARG A 96 -5.23 -13.87 -1.73
C ARG A 96 -6.72 -13.78 -2.05
N ARG A 97 -7.45 -14.85 -1.75
CA ARG A 97 -8.93 -14.84 -1.70
C ARG A 97 -9.37 -13.94 -0.54
N GLY A 98 -10.20 -12.94 -0.82
CA GLY A 98 -10.67 -11.98 0.18
C GLY A 98 -9.67 -10.87 0.55
N GLY A 99 -8.60 -10.70 -0.22
CA GLY A 99 -7.70 -9.56 -0.07
C GLY A 99 -8.44 -8.23 -0.27
N ASN A 100 -8.19 -7.24 0.58
CA ASN A 100 -8.76 -5.90 0.48
C ASN A 100 -7.66 -4.82 0.58
N VAL A 101 -7.95 -3.61 0.10
CA VAL A 101 -6.99 -2.49 0.08
C VAL A 101 -6.61 -2.03 1.49
N LEU A 102 -7.49 -2.20 2.48
CA LEU A 102 -7.15 -1.81 3.84
C LEU A 102 -6.09 -2.74 4.46
N ASP A 103 -6.09 -4.02 4.09
CA ASP A 103 -5.05 -4.99 4.46
C ASP A 103 -3.67 -4.60 3.90
N THR A 104 -3.58 -3.99 2.71
CA THR A 104 -2.29 -3.53 2.18
C THR A 104 -1.69 -2.42 3.02
N LEU A 105 -2.49 -1.40 3.36
CA LEU A 105 -2.03 -0.28 4.20
C LEU A 105 -1.61 -0.77 5.58
N ARG A 106 -2.39 -1.67 6.18
CA ARG A 106 -2.07 -2.28 7.48
C ARG A 106 -0.75 -3.04 7.44
N ARG A 107 -0.54 -3.86 6.40
CA ARG A 107 0.73 -4.58 6.20
C ARG A 107 1.90 -3.61 6.09
N THR A 108 1.75 -2.52 5.32
CA THR A 108 2.79 -1.48 5.23
C THR A 108 3.16 -0.90 6.59
N MET A 109 2.17 -0.51 7.41
CA MET A 109 2.42 0.13 8.71
C MET A 109 2.98 -0.83 9.77
N VAL A 110 2.50 -2.07 9.79
CA VAL A 110 2.83 -3.02 10.87
C VAL A 110 4.03 -3.90 10.53
N TYR A 111 4.15 -4.39 9.30
CA TYR A 111 5.21 -5.32 8.93
C TYR A 111 6.55 -4.61 8.71
N SER A 112 6.54 -3.41 8.11
CA SER A 112 7.76 -2.64 7.83
C SER A 112 8.66 -2.44 9.07
N PRO A 113 8.18 -1.91 10.22
CA PRO A 113 9.03 -1.74 11.40
C PRO A 113 9.54 -3.07 11.96
N VAL A 114 8.75 -4.14 11.86
CA VAL A 114 9.16 -5.49 12.33
C VAL A 114 10.30 -6.04 11.48
N VAL A 115 10.17 -6.01 10.16
CA VAL A 115 11.22 -6.54 9.28
C VAL A 115 12.47 -5.67 9.35
N ALA A 116 12.33 -4.34 9.41
CA ALA A 116 13.46 -3.42 9.57
C ALA A 116 14.22 -3.65 10.88
N PHE A 117 13.50 -3.90 11.99
CA PHE A 117 14.12 -4.26 13.26
C PHE A 117 14.93 -5.55 13.15
N LEU A 118 14.35 -6.60 12.56
CA LEU A 118 15.00 -7.90 12.43
C LEU A 118 16.25 -7.85 11.54
N THR A 119 16.18 -7.13 10.42
CA THR A 119 17.34 -6.96 9.53
C THR A 119 18.42 -6.10 10.16
N ALA A 120 18.06 -4.99 10.82
CA ALA A 120 19.01 -4.16 11.54
C ALA A 120 19.68 -4.92 12.69
N ALA A 121 18.93 -5.74 13.43
CA ALA A 121 19.46 -6.58 14.50
C ALA A 121 20.41 -7.66 13.95
N ALA A 122 20.04 -8.30 12.84
CA ALA A 122 20.89 -9.29 12.19
C ALA A 122 22.18 -8.67 11.62
N GLY A 123 22.08 -7.52 10.96
CA GLY A 123 23.22 -6.75 10.47
C GLY A 123 24.13 -6.35 11.63
N PHE A 124 23.56 -5.82 12.71
CA PHE A 124 24.29 -5.50 13.94
C PHE A 124 25.01 -6.73 14.48
N VAL A 125 24.34 -7.85 14.76
CA VAL A 125 25.00 -9.07 15.27
C VAL A 125 26.12 -9.55 14.33
N THR A 126 25.93 -9.41 13.02
CA THR A 126 26.94 -9.81 12.02
C THR A 126 28.23 -9.00 12.14
N THR A 127 28.17 -7.71 12.49
CA THR A 127 29.38 -6.89 12.68
C THR A 127 30.19 -7.29 13.90
N TRP A 128 29.62 -8.02 14.87
CA TRP A 128 30.34 -8.55 16.04
C TRP A 128 31.08 -9.86 15.76
N VAL A 129 30.87 -10.47 14.58
CA VAL A 129 31.60 -11.68 14.20
C VAL A 129 33.08 -11.30 13.97
N PRO A 130 34.06 -11.94 14.63
CA PRO A 130 35.46 -11.49 14.61
C PRO A 130 36.06 -11.32 13.22
N SER A 131 35.72 -12.21 12.27
CA SER A 131 36.18 -12.11 10.89
C SER A 131 35.60 -10.89 10.15
N VAL A 132 34.35 -10.53 10.43
CA VAL A 132 33.67 -9.35 9.85
C VAL A 132 34.23 -8.08 10.47
N ALA A 133 34.36 -8.03 11.79
CA ALA A 133 34.96 -6.90 12.51
C ALA A 133 36.40 -6.63 12.04
N GLY A 134 37.19 -7.70 11.85
CA GLY A 134 38.55 -7.60 11.31
C GLY A 134 38.58 -7.02 9.89
N ALA A 135 37.70 -7.50 9.00
CA ALA A 135 37.57 -6.97 7.65
C ALA A 135 37.17 -5.48 7.64
N MET A 136 36.18 -5.10 8.45
CA MET A 136 35.76 -3.70 8.59
C MET A 136 36.89 -2.80 9.11
N ALA A 137 37.66 -3.27 10.09
CA ALA A 137 38.81 -2.54 10.61
C ALA A 137 39.89 -2.33 9.54
N SER A 138 40.13 -3.33 8.68
CA SER A 138 41.10 -3.22 7.60
C SER A 138 40.63 -2.38 6.42
N SER A 139 39.32 -2.31 6.18
CA SER A 139 38.71 -1.59 5.06
C SER A 139 38.34 -0.14 5.41
N ARG A 140 38.54 0.28 6.67
CA ARG A 140 38.12 1.60 7.14
C ARG A 140 38.91 2.71 6.47
N ARG A 141 38.19 3.65 5.85
CA ARG A 141 38.80 4.84 5.26
C ARG A 141 39.41 5.77 6.32
N PRO A 142 40.39 6.62 5.96
CA PRO A 142 40.99 7.59 6.88
C PRO A 142 39.98 8.55 7.53
N SER A 143 38.84 8.80 6.88
CA SER A 143 37.75 9.61 7.42
C SER A 143 36.97 8.93 8.57
N GLY A 144 37.22 7.65 8.84
CA GLY A 144 36.46 6.84 9.80
C GLY A 144 35.17 6.24 9.23
N PHE A 145 34.68 6.81 8.12
CA PHE A 145 33.47 6.39 7.42
C PHE A 145 33.70 5.12 6.62
N HIS A 146 32.89 4.11 6.92
CA HIS A 146 32.80 2.88 6.13
C HIS A 146 31.35 2.39 6.15
N TYR A 147 30.58 2.73 5.12
CA TYR A 147 29.14 2.50 5.09
C TYR A 147 28.44 3.05 6.35
N TRP A 148 27.32 2.45 6.77
CA TRP A 148 26.53 2.81 7.96
C TRP A 148 27.10 2.20 9.25
N PHE A 149 28.32 1.67 9.26
CA PHE A 149 28.89 0.96 10.40
C PHE A 149 29.55 1.87 11.45
N GLU A 150 29.38 3.19 11.34
CA GLU A 150 30.01 4.11 12.27
C GLU A 150 29.53 3.92 13.71
N GLU A 151 30.51 3.78 14.61
CA GLU A 151 30.28 3.90 16.04
C GLU A 151 29.83 5.33 16.38
N PRO A 152 28.97 5.52 17.40
CA PRO A 152 28.59 4.55 18.41
C PRO A 152 27.28 3.77 18.14
N HIS A 153 26.63 3.94 16.98
CA HIS A 153 25.25 3.47 16.77
C HIS A 153 24.99 2.72 15.44
N PRO A 154 25.68 1.60 15.17
CA PRO A 154 25.52 0.81 13.94
C PRO A 154 24.15 0.13 13.79
N PHE A 155 23.20 0.37 14.70
CA PHE A 155 21.84 -0.17 14.67
C PHE A 155 20.78 0.88 14.31
N VAL A 156 20.88 2.10 14.87
CA VAL A 156 19.80 3.10 14.81
C VAL A 156 19.56 3.56 13.38
N LEU A 157 20.64 3.90 12.65
CA LEU A 157 20.54 4.34 11.27
C LEU A 157 20.01 3.21 10.35
N PRO A 158 20.57 1.98 10.36
CA PRO A 158 20.00 0.86 9.60
C PRO A 158 18.53 0.58 9.90
N PHE A 159 18.14 0.64 11.18
CA PHE A 159 16.75 0.45 11.58
C PHE A 159 15.84 1.54 11.03
N LEU A 160 16.15 2.82 11.28
CA LEU A 160 15.29 3.94 10.86
C LEU A 160 15.23 4.07 9.33
N ALA A 161 16.38 3.96 8.65
CA ALA A 161 16.43 4.00 7.19
C ALA A 161 15.73 2.79 6.57
N GLY A 162 15.98 1.58 7.09
CA GLY A 162 15.30 0.36 6.65
C GLY A 162 13.79 0.42 6.87
N TRP A 163 13.34 0.97 7.99
CA TRP A 163 11.92 1.15 8.28
C TRP A 163 11.29 2.20 7.33
N PHE A 164 11.93 3.36 7.17
CA PHE A 164 11.46 4.41 6.27
C PHE A 164 11.36 3.91 4.82
N LEU A 165 12.44 3.32 4.30
CA LEU A 165 12.48 2.77 2.95
C LEU A 165 11.50 1.59 2.79
N GLY A 166 11.36 0.74 3.80
CA GLY A 166 10.34 -0.31 3.86
C GLY A 166 8.92 0.25 3.76
N MET A 167 8.62 1.34 4.48
CA MET A 167 7.33 2.03 4.38
C MET A 167 7.10 2.62 2.99
N LEU A 168 8.11 3.26 2.38
CA LEU A 168 8.02 3.77 1.02
C LEU A 168 7.74 2.64 0.02
N ALA A 169 8.47 1.52 0.12
CA ALA A 169 8.24 0.35 -0.72
C ALA A 169 6.82 -0.23 -0.53
N GLY A 170 6.33 -0.30 0.71
CA GLY A 170 4.97 -0.73 1.01
C GLY A 170 3.90 0.24 0.50
N LEU A 171 4.17 1.55 0.51
CA LEU A 171 3.30 2.56 -0.08
C LEU A 171 3.20 2.38 -1.60
N VAL A 172 4.34 2.23 -2.29
CA VAL A 172 4.37 1.95 -3.74
C VAL A 172 3.60 0.67 -4.05
N ALA A 173 3.84 -0.41 -3.30
CA ALA A 173 3.09 -1.66 -3.44
C ALA A 173 1.58 -1.47 -3.21
N THR A 174 1.18 -0.65 -2.24
CA THR A 174 -0.22 -0.33 -1.98
C THR A 174 -0.86 0.39 -3.17
N LEU A 175 -0.19 1.38 -3.74
CA LEU A 175 -0.66 2.09 -4.94
C LEU A 175 -0.83 1.13 -6.12
N LEU A 176 0.13 0.21 -6.32
CA LEU A 176 0.01 -0.84 -7.34
C LEU A 176 -1.17 -1.77 -7.09
N VAL A 177 -1.41 -2.18 -5.85
CA VAL A 177 -2.57 -3.01 -5.50
C VAL A 177 -3.88 -2.29 -5.80
N VAL A 178 -3.99 -1.02 -5.40
CA VAL A 178 -5.14 -0.17 -5.68
C VAL A 178 -5.41 -0.08 -7.18
N LEU A 179 -4.37 0.18 -7.98
CA LEU A 179 -4.46 0.24 -9.43
C LEU A 179 -4.94 -1.10 -10.02
N ILE A 180 -4.30 -2.21 -9.63
CA ILE A 180 -4.67 -3.54 -10.12
C ILE A 180 -6.11 -3.90 -9.73
N PHE A 181 -6.55 -3.55 -8.51
CA PHE A 181 -7.91 -3.78 -8.06
C PHE A 181 -8.92 -2.95 -8.87
N ALA A 182 -8.62 -1.69 -9.15
CA ALA A 182 -9.47 -0.84 -9.98
C ALA A 182 -9.68 -1.42 -11.40
N TYR A 183 -8.65 -2.04 -11.99
CA TYR A 183 -8.73 -2.65 -13.32
C TYR A 183 -9.30 -4.08 -13.33
N ARG A 184 -8.80 -4.96 -12.46
CA ARG A 184 -9.08 -6.41 -12.47
C ARG A 184 -10.19 -6.84 -11.51
N ARG A 185 -10.44 -6.10 -10.44
CA ARG A 185 -11.48 -6.39 -9.43
C ARG A 185 -12.36 -5.17 -9.14
N PRO A 186 -12.98 -4.56 -10.17
CA PRO A 186 -13.67 -3.28 -10.02
C PRO A 186 -14.85 -3.32 -9.07
N ARG A 187 -15.52 -4.49 -8.93
CA ARG A 187 -16.64 -4.68 -7.97
C ARG A 187 -16.15 -4.67 -6.53
N ASP A 188 -15.09 -5.41 -6.22
CA ASP A 188 -14.51 -5.45 -4.87
C ASP A 188 -14.00 -4.06 -4.45
N PHE A 189 -13.34 -3.37 -5.38
CA PHE A 189 -12.86 -2.02 -5.15
C PHE A 189 -13.99 -0.99 -5.00
N ALA A 190 -15.09 -1.14 -5.77
CA ALA A 190 -16.28 -0.32 -5.59
C ALA A 190 -16.97 -0.58 -4.24
N ALA A 191 -17.08 -1.84 -3.83
CA ALA A 191 -17.63 -2.21 -2.53
C ALA A 191 -16.80 -1.63 -1.38
N ALA A 192 -15.47 -1.70 -1.48
CA ALA A 192 -14.55 -1.14 -0.48
C ALA A 192 -14.69 0.40 -0.32
N ASN A 193 -15.10 1.09 -1.39
CA ASN A 193 -15.35 2.55 -1.38
C ASN A 193 -16.82 2.91 -1.09
N MET A 194 -17.66 1.92 -0.78
CA MET A 194 -19.12 2.06 -0.59
C MET A 194 -19.78 2.76 -1.79
N ASN A 195 -19.41 2.34 -3.01
CA ASN A 195 -20.04 2.82 -4.24
C ASN A 195 -21.28 1.99 -4.59
N ASP A 196 -22.22 2.60 -5.30
CA ASP A 196 -23.43 1.93 -5.79
C ASP A 196 -23.07 0.87 -6.85
N LEU A 197 -23.34 -0.40 -6.52
CA LEU A 197 -23.04 -1.56 -7.35
C LEU A 197 -24.18 -1.93 -8.31
N SER A 198 -25.27 -1.15 -8.35
CA SER A 198 -26.38 -1.42 -9.25
C SER A 198 -25.93 -1.46 -10.72
N PRO A 199 -26.53 -2.32 -11.56
CA PRO A 199 -26.12 -2.46 -12.97
C PRO A 199 -26.16 -1.14 -13.75
N LYS A 200 -27.05 -0.21 -13.38
CA LYS A 200 -27.21 1.13 -13.99
C LYS A 200 -25.97 2.01 -13.80
N HIS A 201 -25.22 1.83 -12.72
CA HIS A 201 -24.10 2.68 -12.33
C HIS A 201 -22.72 1.99 -12.45
N ALA A 202 -22.68 0.67 -12.62
CA ALA A 202 -21.46 -0.14 -12.63
C ALA A 202 -20.33 0.39 -13.56
N VAL A 203 -20.64 0.80 -14.79
CA VAL A 203 -19.63 1.32 -15.74
C VAL A 203 -19.05 2.66 -15.28
N ARG A 204 -19.90 3.56 -14.79
CA ARG A 204 -19.49 4.89 -14.30
C ARG A 204 -18.65 4.76 -13.04
N VAL A 205 -19.09 3.94 -12.08
CA VAL A 205 -18.35 3.63 -10.86
C VAL A 205 -17.00 3.01 -11.17
N ARG A 206 -16.91 2.09 -12.13
CA ARG A 206 -15.62 1.52 -12.56
C ARG A 206 -14.66 2.59 -13.08
N ARG A 207 -15.12 3.50 -13.94
CA ARG A 207 -14.28 4.59 -14.48
C ARG A 207 -13.84 5.55 -13.37
N ALA A 208 -14.75 5.93 -12.47
CA ALA A 208 -14.44 6.76 -11.31
C ALA A 208 -13.38 6.11 -10.41
N ASN A 209 -13.48 4.81 -10.18
CA ASN A 209 -12.52 4.04 -9.41
C ASN A 209 -11.12 3.97 -10.06
N ILE A 210 -11.05 3.82 -11.38
CA ILE A 210 -9.78 3.87 -12.12
C ILE A 210 -9.17 5.26 -12.02
N ALA A 211 -9.98 6.31 -12.19
CA ALA A 211 -9.54 7.69 -12.01
C ALA A 211 -9.03 7.95 -10.58
N LEU A 212 -9.71 7.41 -9.56
CA LEU A 212 -9.28 7.51 -8.16
C LEU A 212 -7.93 6.82 -7.93
N ALA A 213 -7.73 5.63 -8.50
CA ALA A 213 -6.45 4.92 -8.40
C ALA A 213 -5.29 5.74 -9.00
N TRP A 214 -5.51 6.34 -10.18
CA TRP A 214 -4.53 7.23 -10.80
C TRP A 214 -4.32 8.52 -10.00
N LEU A 215 -5.38 9.12 -9.47
CA LEU A 215 -5.29 10.31 -8.63
C LEU A 215 -4.42 10.03 -7.38
N LEU A 216 -4.59 8.88 -6.74
CA LEU A 216 -3.76 8.47 -5.61
C LEU A 216 -2.28 8.32 -5.99
N ILE A 217 -1.98 7.79 -7.19
CA ILE A 217 -0.60 7.76 -7.69
C ILE A 217 -0.05 9.17 -7.90
N LEU A 218 -0.84 10.07 -8.51
CA LEU A 218 -0.43 11.45 -8.78
C LEU A 218 -0.14 12.23 -7.48
N VAL A 219 -0.89 11.98 -6.40
CA VAL A 219 -0.67 12.64 -5.10
C VAL A 219 0.75 12.42 -4.57
N PHE A 220 1.37 11.27 -4.86
CA PHE A 220 2.76 11.01 -4.48
C PHE A 220 3.74 11.34 -5.59
N LEU A 221 3.42 10.97 -6.83
CA LEU A 221 4.30 11.16 -7.97
C LEU A 221 4.59 12.63 -8.24
N VAL A 222 3.58 13.50 -8.21
CA VAL A 222 3.73 14.92 -8.57
C VAL A 222 4.67 15.66 -7.61
N PRO A 223 4.48 15.61 -6.28
CA PRO A 223 5.43 16.23 -5.35
C PRO A 223 6.83 15.66 -5.48
N THR A 224 7.00 14.35 -5.65
CA THR A 224 8.33 13.73 -5.83
C THR A 224 9.03 14.29 -7.07
N LEU A 225 8.33 14.34 -8.21
CA LEU A 225 8.90 14.88 -9.46
C LEU A 225 9.25 16.35 -9.35
N ILE A 226 8.43 17.15 -8.67
CA ILE A 226 8.67 18.60 -8.50
C ILE A 226 9.84 18.85 -7.56
N VAL A 227 9.88 18.21 -6.39
CA VAL A 227 10.93 18.44 -5.38
C VAL A 227 12.28 17.94 -5.90
N TRP A 228 12.34 16.67 -6.30
CA TRP A 228 13.57 16.09 -6.84
C TRP A 228 14.02 16.80 -8.12
N GLY A 229 13.07 17.07 -9.03
CA GLY A 229 13.37 17.75 -10.28
C GLY A 229 13.88 19.18 -10.07
N ALA A 230 13.32 19.94 -9.12
CA ALA A 230 13.77 21.30 -8.84
C ALA A 230 15.13 21.36 -8.13
N GLU A 231 15.47 20.37 -7.31
CA GLU A 231 16.76 20.29 -6.61
C GLU A 231 17.91 19.89 -7.55
N GLU A 232 17.66 18.99 -8.49
CA GLU A 232 18.68 18.43 -9.39
C GLU A 232 18.67 19.08 -10.80
N ALA A 233 17.72 19.96 -11.10
CA ALA A 233 17.63 20.62 -12.41
C ALA A 233 18.85 21.51 -12.69
N ARG A 234 19.28 21.53 -13.95
CA ARG A 234 20.31 22.48 -14.41
C ARG A 234 19.74 23.86 -14.67
N ALA A 235 18.46 23.94 -15.07
CA ALA A 235 17.81 25.19 -15.38
C ALA A 235 17.64 26.09 -14.14
N GLY A 236 17.89 27.39 -14.31
CA GLY A 236 17.61 28.38 -13.27
C GLY A 236 16.13 28.82 -13.24
N SER A 237 15.32 28.37 -14.19
CA SER A 237 13.91 28.77 -14.31
C SER A 237 13.03 27.70 -14.97
N ILE A 238 11.72 27.77 -14.73
CA ILE A 238 10.73 26.84 -15.34
C ILE A 238 10.74 26.93 -16.87
N LEU A 239 10.91 28.13 -17.44
CA LEU A 239 10.93 28.30 -18.90
C LEU A 239 12.15 27.61 -19.53
N GLU A 240 13.31 27.76 -18.90
CA GLU A 240 14.54 27.10 -19.31
C GLU A 240 14.44 25.57 -19.14
N ALA A 241 13.88 25.10 -18.02
CA ALA A 241 13.63 23.66 -17.81
C ALA A 241 12.69 23.07 -18.89
N ALA A 242 11.68 23.83 -19.33
CA ALA A 242 10.78 23.42 -20.41
C ALA A 242 11.50 23.31 -21.76
N GLN A 243 12.45 24.21 -22.05
CA GLN A 243 13.29 24.14 -23.24
C GLN A 243 14.25 22.94 -23.15
N ASN A 244 14.89 22.75 -21.98
CA ASN A 244 15.81 21.65 -21.71
C ASN A 244 15.13 20.27 -21.74
N THR A 245 13.83 20.19 -21.49
CA THR A 245 13.08 18.92 -21.55
C THR A 245 13.18 18.25 -22.93
N LEU A 246 13.30 19.03 -24.02
CA LEU A 246 13.51 18.47 -25.36
C LEU A 246 14.92 17.86 -25.54
N LEU A 247 15.89 18.33 -24.77
CA LEU A 247 17.27 17.82 -24.78
C LEU A 247 17.41 16.49 -24.02
N LEU A 248 16.37 16.07 -23.27
CA LEU A 248 16.31 14.74 -22.65
C LEU A 248 16.54 13.61 -23.66
N PHE A 249 16.09 13.79 -24.91
CA PHE A 249 16.25 12.76 -25.94
C PHE A 249 17.66 12.68 -26.52
N THR A 250 18.48 13.72 -26.32
CA THR A 250 19.87 13.77 -26.79
C THR A 250 20.88 13.49 -25.67
N ASP A 251 20.60 13.96 -24.45
CA ASP A 251 21.46 13.76 -23.28
C ASP A 251 20.58 13.52 -22.03
N PRO A 252 20.06 12.30 -21.86
CA PRO A 252 19.13 12.01 -20.77
C PRO A 252 19.78 12.16 -19.39
N GLY A 253 21.08 11.92 -19.27
CA GLY A 253 21.78 12.02 -17.98
C GLY A 253 21.80 13.43 -17.43
N SER A 254 21.98 14.43 -18.30
CA SER A 254 22.06 15.83 -17.88
C SER A 254 20.70 16.52 -17.67
N TYR A 255 19.64 16.04 -18.32
CA TYR A 255 18.35 16.76 -18.39
C TYR A 255 17.16 15.97 -17.82
N LEU A 256 17.40 14.83 -17.14
CA LEU A 256 16.33 14.05 -16.50
C LEU A 256 15.60 14.84 -15.41
N ALA A 257 16.35 15.61 -14.60
CA ALA A 257 15.79 16.40 -13.52
C ALA A 257 14.92 17.56 -14.03
N ASP A 258 15.40 18.30 -15.04
CA ASP A 258 14.61 19.34 -15.74
C ASP A 258 13.30 18.76 -16.29
N ALA A 259 13.37 17.62 -16.97
CA ALA A 259 12.19 16.95 -17.51
C ALA A 259 11.23 16.47 -16.41
N ALA A 260 11.75 15.88 -15.33
CA ALA A 260 10.92 15.45 -14.20
C ALA A 260 10.19 16.63 -13.56
N TRP A 261 10.88 17.76 -13.36
CA TRP A 261 10.27 18.97 -12.81
C TRP A 261 9.09 19.45 -13.67
N ILE A 262 9.30 19.56 -14.99
CA ILE A 262 8.26 20.01 -15.93
C ILE A 262 7.11 19.02 -16.03
N VAL A 263 7.39 17.71 -16.08
CA VAL A 263 6.35 16.67 -16.07
C VAL A 263 5.53 16.74 -14.77
N GLY A 264 6.18 16.94 -13.62
CA GLY A 264 5.50 17.13 -12.35
C GLY A 264 4.50 18.30 -12.39
N LEU A 265 4.94 19.45 -12.90
CA LEU A 265 4.06 20.63 -13.07
C LEU A 265 2.91 20.37 -14.05
N ALA A 266 3.19 19.73 -15.19
CA ALA A 266 2.20 19.41 -16.22
C ALA A 266 1.12 18.41 -15.75
N LEU A 267 1.44 17.56 -14.76
CA LEU A 267 0.49 16.61 -14.18
C LEU A 267 -0.49 17.25 -13.17
N ILE A 268 -0.26 18.48 -12.70
CA ILE A 268 -1.18 19.18 -11.79
C ILE A 268 -2.57 19.37 -12.42
N PRO A 269 -2.71 19.96 -13.63
CA PRO A 269 -4.00 20.02 -14.32
C PRO A 269 -4.67 18.66 -14.53
N VAL A 270 -3.89 17.59 -14.76
CA VAL A 270 -4.43 16.22 -14.90
C VAL A 270 -5.05 15.75 -13.59
N GLY A 271 -4.39 15.95 -12.46
CA GLY A 271 -4.92 15.63 -11.13
C GLY A 271 -6.22 16.39 -10.82
N ILE A 272 -6.30 17.67 -11.18
CA ILE A 272 -7.51 18.48 -11.05
C ILE A 272 -8.64 17.90 -11.93
N GLY A 273 -8.34 17.59 -13.20
CA GLY A 273 -9.31 16.99 -14.13
C GLY A 273 -9.86 15.65 -13.64
N LEU A 274 -8.99 14.77 -13.12
CA LEU A 274 -9.40 13.50 -12.52
C LEU A 274 -10.28 13.71 -11.28
N THR A 275 -9.96 14.68 -10.42
CA THR A 275 -10.77 15.01 -9.25
C THR A 275 -12.17 15.43 -9.64
N ILE A 276 -12.30 16.37 -10.60
CA ILE A 276 -13.60 16.81 -11.12
C ILE A 276 -14.37 15.64 -11.73
N PHE A 277 -13.67 14.81 -12.51
CA PHE A 277 -14.27 13.62 -13.12
C PHE A 277 -14.81 12.65 -12.08
N ILE A 278 -14.05 12.34 -11.03
CA ILE A 278 -14.46 11.46 -9.93
C ILE A 278 -15.70 12.02 -9.24
N VAL A 279 -15.68 13.29 -8.84
CA VAL A 279 -16.82 13.95 -8.16
C VAL A 279 -18.10 13.88 -9.00
N ARG A 280 -17.99 14.05 -10.32
CA ARG A 280 -19.16 14.00 -11.24
C ARG A 280 -19.65 12.59 -11.58
N THR A 281 -18.80 11.58 -11.48
CA THR A 281 -19.10 10.23 -11.98
C THR A 281 -19.29 9.19 -10.89
N GLN A 282 -18.69 9.39 -9.72
CA GLN A 282 -18.80 8.48 -8.59
C GLN A 282 -20.22 8.55 -8.02
N ARG A 283 -20.85 7.38 -7.90
CA ARG A 283 -22.14 7.21 -7.23
C ARG A 283 -21.91 6.36 -5.99
N VAL A 284 -22.19 6.95 -4.83
CA VAL A 284 -22.01 6.32 -3.53
C VAL A 284 -23.28 5.61 -3.09
N ASP A 285 -23.15 4.46 -2.44
CA ASP A 285 -24.24 3.80 -1.75
C ASP A 285 -24.51 4.56 -0.45
N ARG A 286 -25.53 5.42 -0.49
CA ARG A 286 -25.91 6.26 0.64
C ARG A 286 -26.39 5.44 1.83
N ALA A 287 -27.08 4.33 1.58
CA ALA A 287 -27.61 3.48 2.65
C ALA A 287 -26.46 2.77 3.37
N ALA A 288 -25.51 2.21 2.63
CA ALA A 288 -24.32 1.59 3.20
C ALA A 288 -23.48 2.60 4.00
N ARG A 289 -23.26 3.81 3.49
CA ARG A 289 -22.52 4.86 4.21
C ARG A 289 -23.19 5.31 5.51
N ARG A 290 -24.51 5.50 5.49
CA ARG A 290 -25.27 5.83 6.71
C ARG A 290 -25.21 4.71 7.74
N ALA A 291 -25.34 3.46 7.30
CA ALA A 291 -25.22 2.30 8.19
C ALA A 291 -23.83 2.21 8.82
N ALA A 292 -22.79 2.63 8.08
CA ALA A 292 -21.41 2.70 8.57
C ALA A 292 -21.08 4.00 9.35
N GLY A 293 -22.02 4.93 9.50
CA GLY A 293 -21.77 6.22 10.14
C GLY A 293 -20.83 7.17 9.38
N VAL A 294 -20.62 6.92 8.08
CA VAL A 294 -19.71 7.70 7.22
C VAL A 294 -20.48 8.80 6.48
N PRO A 295 -19.93 10.02 6.33
CA PRO A 295 -20.56 11.09 5.55
C PRO A 295 -20.93 10.65 4.13
N VAL A 296 -22.16 11.01 3.73
CA VAL A 296 -22.79 10.61 2.46
C VAL A 296 -22.20 11.37 1.25
N GLY A 297 -21.35 12.38 1.48
CA GLY A 297 -20.71 13.18 0.44
C GLY A 297 -21.53 14.40 0.01
N LEU A 298 -20.99 15.15 -0.96
CA LEU A 298 -21.47 16.49 -1.37
C LEU A 298 -22.72 16.49 -2.27
N SER A 299 -23.23 15.33 -2.71
CA SER A 299 -24.32 15.26 -3.69
C SER A 299 -25.73 15.34 -3.08
N ALA A 300 -25.93 16.14 -2.04
CA ALA A 300 -27.25 16.33 -1.43
C ALA A 300 -28.28 16.86 -2.46
N GLN A 301 -27.83 17.64 -3.45
CA GLN A 301 -28.70 18.33 -4.42
C GLN A 301 -29.42 17.43 -5.46
N ASP A 302 -28.93 16.23 -5.77
CA ASP A 302 -29.57 15.39 -6.81
C ASP A 302 -30.90 14.76 -6.33
N ASP A 303 -31.10 14.55 -5.02
CA ASP A 303 -32.29 13.86 -4.50
C ASP A 303 -33.49 14.80 -4.29
N ASP A 304 -33.26 16.08 -4.01
CA ASP A 304 -34.36 17.06 -3.86
C ASP A 304 -35.02 17.35 -5.22
N ALA A 305 -34.26 17.26 -6.32
CA ALA A 305 -34.81 17.40 -7.66
C ALA A 305 -35.61 16.17 -8.13
N GLU A 306 -35.15 14.95 -7.82
CA GLU A 306 -35.89 13.72 -8.18
C GLU A 306 -37.08 13.43 -7.25
N ARG A 307 -37.10 13.93 -6.00
CA ARG A 307 -38.27 13.81 -5.11
C ARG A 307 -39.34 14.86 -5.36
N SER A 308 -39.01 15.92 -6.07
CA SER A 308 -39.93 17.02 -6.42
C SER A 308 -40.57 16.85 -7.80
N ALA A 309 -40.24 15.77 -8.52
CA ALA A 309 -40.78 15.41 -9.83
C ALA A 309 -41.58 14.10 -9.76
#